data_AF-A0A6P0W587-F1
#
_entry.id   AF-A0A6P0W587-F1
#
_cell.length_a   1.000
_cell.length_b   1.000
_cell.length_c   1.000
_cell.angle_alpha   90.00
_cell.angle_beta   90.00
_cell.angle_gamma   90.00
#
_symmetry.space_group_name_H-M   'P 1'
#
loop_
_entity.id
_entity.type
_entity.pdbx_description
1 polymer ?
#
loop_
_entity_poly.entity_id
_entity_poly.type
_entity_poly.pdbx_seq_one_letter_code
_entity_poly.pdbx_strand_id
1 'polypeptide(L)'
;MTEFSQGNKTKKLTIAASSKGVETAKKALEKLEFELKSNFPKSQGISHYTVTKFLKSEPIQLDLFKRICEGLTLDWKEIAGIVEEKSSEQLNKTDGSSSEPVQGVEQSQTLTHQETIIERQSQTIKAVLVLEGDINSVQPSKLIESILQQSSGYTINIIDIKPSRLILEGFQEAIEGLEARIKSEDLKELSGFPVKDIQILNESSDDEDNSKLDHKWRLVAEIASGGAVGRDLRGANLSDADLSDTKLSGANLCDADLSGADLSGADLSGADFNDANLSGADLSSANLIRANLIRANLSGANLSDVKVIGGNLGNANLSNANFSSAKLIRANLSGADLSGADLSNANFSGASLYSANLSNANLSSANLRGTELSGANLSGADLRGTKLSGANLSGANLSNAKLIDSNLRGTELSGANLSGANLRGASLYSANLSGANLRGASLYSANLSGANLSGANLSLANLCPMRVSGTDFSAANLSGANLGGAYLYRADLKDTDLSSANLTGADLSSANLNGADVKNARFGYIVGIDESTKLKLIKRGAIF
;
A
#
# COMPACT_ATOMS: atom_id res chain seq x y z
N MET A 1 -3.76 4.55 -30.85
CA MET A 1 -2.31 4.28 -30.87
C MET A 1 -1.89 4.17 -29.42
N THR A 2 -1.75 2.93 -28.98
CA THR A 2 -1.51 2.47 -27.62
C THR A 2 -0.06 2.00 -27.56
N GLU A 3 0.80 2.71 -26.85
CA GLU A 3 2.10 2.18 -26.44
C GLU A 3 2.02 1.80 -24.97
N PHE A 4 2.02 0.48 -24.76
CA PHE A 4 2.16 -0.18 -23.48
C PHE A 4 3.56 0.07 -22.93
N SER A 5 3.62 0.52 -21.68
CA SER A 5 4.82 0.49 -20.84
C SER A 5 5.33 -0.94 -20.72
N GLN A 6 6.46 -1.26 -21.36
CA GLN A 6 7.22 -2.47 -21.04
C GLN A 6 7.97 -2.24 -19.73
N GLY A 7 7.32 -2.52 -18.61
CA GLY A 7 8.00 -2.77 -17.35
C GLY A 7 8.75 -4.10 -17.46
N ASN A 8 10.07 -4.06 -17.27
CA ASN A 8 10.89 -5.25 -17.05
C ASN A 8 10.35 -6.00 -15.83
N LYS A 9 9.47 -7.00 -16.05
CA LYS A 9 8.99 -7.88 -14.98
C LYS A 9 10.10 -8.85 -14.61
N THR A 10 10.92 -8.47 -13.63
CA THR A 10 11.70 -9.43 -12.85
C THR A 10 10.72 -10.39 -12.18
N LYS A 11 10.69 -11.66 -12.62
CA LYS A 11 9.89 -12.68 -11.95
C LYS A 11 10.49 -12.93 -10.57
N LYS A 12 9.87 -12.40 -9.52
CA LYS A 12 10.24 -12.67 -8.12
C LYS A 12 9.85 -14.12 -7.79
N LEU A 13 10.84 -14.99 -7.57
CA LEU A 13 10.60 -16.37 -7.13
C LEU A 13 10.13 -16.35 -5.67
N THR A 14 8.97 -16.94 -5.39
CA THR A 14 8.38 -16.99 -4.05
C THR A 14 8.29 -18.41 -3.52
N ILE A 15 8.48 -18.58 -2.21
CA ILE A 15 8.44 -19.85 -1.52
C ILE A 15 7.70 -19.69 -0.18
N ALA A 16 7.07 -20.76 0.30
CA ALA A 16 6.37 -20.81 1.57
C ALA A 16 6.98 -21.89 2.48
N ALA A 17 6.99 -21.64 3.79
CA ALA A 17 7.44 -22.62 4.76
C ALA A 17 6.40 -23.73 4.90
N SER A 18 6.85 -24.98 5.01
CA SER A 18 5.98 -26.10 5.35
C SER A 18 5.43 -25.93 6.77
N SER A 19 4.28 -26.56 7.09
CA SER A 19 3.72 -26.48 8.44
C SER A 19 4.70 -26.94 9.53
N LYS A 20 5.48 -27.98 9.24
CA LYS A 20 6.56 -28.47 10.11
C LYS A 20 7.71 -27.47 10.21
N GLY A 21 8.11 -26.86 9.09
CA GLY A 21 9.13 -25.82 9.04
C GLY A 21 8.77 -24.59 9.88
N VAL A 22 7.51 -24.13 9.83
CA VAL A 22 7.02 -23.04 10.67
C VAL A 22 7.13 -23.38 12.16
N GLU A 23 6.78 -24.61 12.55
CA GLU A 23 6.89 -25.05 13.94
C GLU A 23 8.36 -25.06 14.41
N THR A 24 9.28 -25.53 13.56
CA THR A 24 10.72 -25.49 13.81
C THR A 24 11.22 -24.06 13.97
N ALA A 25 10.83 -23.16 13.06
CA ALA A 25 11.24 -21.76 13.10
C ALA A 25 10.70 -21.03 14.35
N LYS A 26 9.46 -21.32 14.78
CA LYS A 26 8.90 -20.79 16.03
C LYS A 26 9.71 -21.23 17.25
N LYS A 27 10.07 -22.51 17.33
CA LYS A 27 10.94 -23.03 18.41
C LYS A 27 12.33 -22.39 18.40
N ALA A 28 12.90 -22.12 17.22
CA ALA A 28 14.18 -21.42 17.10
C ALA A 28 14.09 -19.98 17.61
N LEU A 29 13.02 -19.26 17.26
CA LEU A 29 12.75 -17.91 17.76
C LEU A 29 12.61 -17.88 19.29
N GLU A 30 11.90 -18.85 19.89
CA GLU A 30 11.75 -18.98 21.34
C GLU A 30 13.10 -19.22 22.06
N LYS A 31 14.00 -20.02 21.46
CA LYS A 31 15.31 -20.35 22.04
C LYS A 31 16.29 -19.19 22.06
N LEU A 32 16.11 -18.17 21.23
CA LEU A 32 17.00 -17.01 21.20
C LEU A 32 16.80 -16.06 22.40
N GLU A 33 16.02 -16.46 23.43
CA GLU A 33 15.71 -15.68 24.65
C GLU A 33 15.18 -14.25 24.39
N PHE A 34 14.73 -13.97 23.16
CA PHE A 34 14.03 -12.74 22.84
C PHE A 34 12.57 -12.87 23.28
N GLU A 35 12.30 -12.56 24.55
CA GLU A 35 10.92 -12.29 24.94
C GLU A 35 10.36 -11.15 24.07
N LEU A 36 9.34 -11.50 23.27
CA LEU A 36 8.36 -10.64 22.59
C LEU A 36 8.86 -9.72 21.44
N LYS A 37 8.65 -10.23 20.21
CA LYS A 37 8.07 -9.52 19.04
C LYS A 37 8.80 -8.34 18.35
N SER A 38 10.04 -7.96 18.65
CA SER A 38 10.62 -6.77 17.98
C SER A 38 12.02 -6.86 17.36
N ASN A 39 12.95 -7.68 17.86
CA ASN A 39 14.35 -7.53 17.45
C ASN A 39 14.82 -8.40 16.27
N PHE A 40 14.19 -9.53 15.99
CA PHE A 40 14.65 -10.40 14.89
C PHE A 40 14.47 -9.77 13.49
N PRO A 41 13.28 -9.25 13.10
CA PRO A 41 13.13 -8.62 11.78
C PRO A 41 14.14 -7.46 11.61
N LYS A 42 14.26 -6.63 12.64
CA LYS A 42 15.23 -5.52 12.73
C LYS A 42 16.68 -5.98 12.53
N SER A 43 17.12 -7.05 13.20
CA SER A 43 18.49 -7.55 13.06
C SER A 43 18.79 -8.09 11.66
N GLN A 44 17.75 -8.53 10.94
CA GLN A 44 17.86 -8.97 9.56
C GLN A 44 17.63 -7.84 8.55
N GLY A 45 17.23 -6.64 8.98
CA GLY A 45 16.89 -5.51 8.09
C GLY A 45 15.65 -5.75 7.23
N ILE A 46 14.75 -6.63 7.67
CA ILE A 46 13.50 -7.00 6.97
C ILE A 46 12.29 -6.63 7.81
N SER A 47 11.16 -6.35 7.15
CA SER A 47 9.93 -5.92 7.81
C SER A 47 9.31 -7.02 8.69
N HIS A 48 8.66 -6.62 9.78
CA HIS A 48 7.88 -7.54 10.61
C HIS A 48 6.74 -8.21 9.80
N TYR A 49 6.21 -7.50 8.80
CA TYR A 49 5.22 -8.03 7.85
C TYR A 49 5.74 -9.28 7.12
N THR A 50 6.98 -9.23 6.60
CA THR A 50 7.63 -10.36 5.92
C THR A 50 7.76 -11.58 6.82
N VAL A 51 8.24 -11.38 8.04
CA VAL A 51 8.38 -12.46 9.04
C VAL A 51 7.02 -13.04 9.42
N THR A 52 5.98 -12.20 9.51
CA THR A 52 4.61 -12.67 9.79
C THR A 52 4.07 -13.55 8.67
N LYS A 53 4.29 -13.19 7.39
CA LYS A 53 3.91 -14.03 6.25
C LYS A 53 4.59 -15.39 6.28
N PHE A 54 5.90 -15.39 6.53
CA PHE A 54 6.68 -16.61 6.69
C PHE A 54 6.07 -17.54 7.76
N LEU A 55 5.73 -17.00 8.93
CA LEU A 55 5.15 -17.77 10.05
C LEU A 55 3.69 -18.21 9.82
N LYS A 56 3.02 -17.70 8.79
CA LYS A 56 1.68 -18.13 8.35
C LYS A 56 1.70 -19.08 7.16
N SER A 57 2.89 -19.52 6.72
CA SER A 57 3.05 -20.32 5.49
C SER A 57 2.55 -19.59 4.23
N GLU A 58 2.59 -18.26 4.23
CA GLU A 58 2.33 -17.46 3.03
C GLU A 58 3.60 -17.36 2.18
N PRO A 59 3.49 -17.38 0.84
CA PRO A 59 4.65 -17.21 -0.04
C PRO A 59 5.33 -15.85 0.15
N ILE A 60 6.64 -15.87 0.36
CA ILE A 60 7.53 -14.70 0.38
C ILE A 60 8.67 -14.88 -0.62
N GLN A 61 9.40 -13.82 -0.96
CA GLN A 61 10.52 -13.94 -1.89
C GLN A 61 11.59 -14.90 -1.34
N LEU A 62 12.21 -15.70 -2.22
CA LEU A 62 13.19 -16.72 -1.83
C LEU A 62 14.39 -16.15 -1.06
N ASP A 63 14.86 -14.96 -1.42
CA ASP A 63 15.95 -14.26 -0.73
C ASP A 63 15.55 -13.88 0.71
N LEU A 64 14.35 -13.31 0.90
CA LEU A 64 13.81 -13.02 2.22
C LEU A 64 13.66 -14.30 3.06
N PHE A 65 13.21 -15.39 2.43
CA PHE A 65 13.07 -16.69 3.08
C PHE A 65 14.41 -17.24 3.57
N LYS A 66 15.42 -17.26 2.68
CA LYS A 66 16.79 -17.68 3.02
C LYS A 66 17.34 -16.83 4.17
N ARG A 67 17.18 -15.51 4.10
CA ARG A 67 17.64 -14.57 5.13
C ARG A 67 16.99 -14.82 6.50
N ILE A 68 15.69 -15.13 6.55
CA ILE A 68 15.02 -15.54 7.78
C ILE A 68 15.65 -16.83 8.33
N CYS A 69 15.84 -17.84 7.48
CA CYS A 69 16.43 -19.11 7.89
C CYS A 69 17.88 -18.96 8.38
N GLU A 70 18.70 -18.18 7.67
CA GLU A 70 20.08 -17.85 8.04
C GLU A 70 20.14 -17.16 9.41
N GLY A 71 19.30 -16.15 9.64
CA GLY A 71 19.22 -15.45 10.93
C GLY A 71 18.76 -16.36 12.08
N LEU A 72 18.05 -17.45 11.78
CA LEU A 72 17.64 -18.47 12.75
C LEU A 72 18.60 -19.66 12.82
N THR A 73 19.68 -19.67 12.05
CA THR A 73 20.61 -20.80 11.91
C THR A 73 19.94 -22.11 11.46
N LEU A 74 18.97 -21.99 10.55
CA LEU A 74 18.18 -23.11 10.00
C LEU A 74 18.48 -23.31 8.51
N ASP A 75 18.40 -24.55 8.03
CA ASP A 75 18.47 -24.83 6.58
C ASP A 75 17.12 -24.50 5.92
N TRP A 76 17.13 -23.54 5.00
CA TRP A 76 15.94 -23.09 4.30
C TRP A 76 15.26 -24.19 3.48
N LYS A 77 16.01 -25.17 2.94
CA LYS A 77 15.43 -26.29 2.17
C LYS A 77 14.57 -27.17 3.06
N GLU A 78 15.04 -27.47 4.27
CA GLU A 78 14.31 -28.25 5.26
C GLU A 78 13.04 -27.51 5.72
N ILE A 79 13.13 -26.20 5.95
CA ILE A 79 11.98 -25.39 6.36
C ILE A 79 10.93 -25.31 5.24
N ALA A 80 11.36 -25.20 3.99
CA ALA A 80 10.49 -25.25 2.82
C ALA A 80 9.88 -26.65 2.57
N GLY A 81 10.42 -27.71 3.19
CA GLY A 81 9.99 -29.09 2.95
C GLY A 81 10.52 -29.67 1.62
N ILE A 82 11.59 -29.11 1.08
CA ILE A 82 12.28 -29.62 -0.11
C ILE A 82 13.23 -30.72 0.37
N VAL A 83 12.87 -31.98 0.14
CA VAL A 83 13.73 -33.14 0.43
C VAL A 83 14.59 -33.40 -0.80
N GLU A 84 15.91 -33.28 -0.67
CA GLU A 84 16.83 -33.82 -1.68
C GLU A 84 16.79 -35.35 -1.59
N GLU A 85 16.43 -36.02 -2.69
CA GLU A 85 16.62 -37.46 -2.82
C GLU A 85 18.13 -37.74 -2.76
N LYS A 86 18.60 -38.22 -1.59
CA LYS A 86 19.93 -38.79 -1.48
C LYS A 86 19.98 -40.02 -2.39
N SER A 87 20.74 -39.91 -3.47
CA SER A 87 21.18 -41.00 -4.33
C SER A 87 21.63 -42.18 -3.47
N SER A 88 20.83 -43.23 -3.47
CA SER A 88 21.12 -44.47 -2.77
C SER A 88 22.03 -45.32 -3.66
N GLU A 89 23.33 -45.33 -3.38
CA GLU A 89 24.24 -46.31 -3.97
C GLU A 89 23.93 -47.71 -3.42
N GLN A 90 23.59 -48.59 -4.36
CA GLN A 90 23.89 -50.02 -4.44
C GLN A 90 23.53 -50.93 -3.25
N LEU A 91 22.52 -51.77 -3.47
CA LEU A 91 22.62 -53.21 -3.26
C LEU A 91 21.74 -53.93 -4.30
N ASN A 92 22.38 -54.35 -5.39
CA ASN A 92 21.83 -55.33 -6.33
C ASN A 92 21.81 -56.72 -5.68
N LYS A 93 20.68 -57.42 -5.77
CA LYS A 93 20.58 -58.76 -6.40
C LYS A 93 19.13 -59.32 -6.39
N THR A 94 18.64 -59.57 -7.62
CA THR A 94 17.85 -60.74 -8.12
C THR A 94 16.53 -61.10 -7.43
N ASP A 95 15.41 -61.43 -8.08
CA ASP A 95 15.02 -61.63 -9.48
C ASP A 95 13.47 -61.78 -9.48
N GLY A 96 12.80 -61.46 -10.60
CA GLY A 96 11.62 -62.21 -11.03
C GLY A 96 10.31 -61.47 -11.33
N SER A 97 10.11 -61.14 -12.62
CA SER A 97 8.82 -61.06 -13.38
C SER A 97 7.80 -59.99 -12.96
N SER A 98 7.06 -59.29 -13.82
CA SER A 98 6.86 -59.26 -15.28
C SER A 98 5.85 -58.12 -15.54
N SER A 99 6.10 -57.25 -16.53
CA SER A 99 5.12 -56.67 -17.49
C SER A 99 5.59 -55.32 -18.04
N GLU A 100 5.88 -55.34 -19.35
CA GLU A 100 6.08 -54.22 -20.29
C GLU A 100 4.74 -53.55 -20.68
N PRO A 101 4.71 -52.52 -21.57
CA PRO A 101 5.62 -51.38 -21.79
C PRO A 101 4.81 -50.05 -22.01
N VAL A 102 5.47 -48.95 -22.40
CA VAL A 102 5.14 -48.10 -23.59
C VAL A 102 5.74 -46.67 -23.48
N GLN A 103 6.66 -46.37 -24.43
CA GLN A 103 6.91 -45.14 -25.23
C GLN A 103 6.97 -43.75 -24.52
N GLY A 104 7.94 -42.86 -24.79
CA GLY A 104 9.01 -42.87 -25.78
C GLY A 104 9.78 -41.54 -25.85
N VAL A 105 10.90 -41.61 -26.60
CA VAL A 105 11.59 -40.57 -27.39
C VAL A 105 12.07 -39.29 -26.66
N GLU A 106 13.33 -39.30 -26.25
CA GLU A 106 14.18 -38.12 -26.28
C GLU A 106 14.98 -38.10 -27.60
N GLN A 107 14.83 -37.01 -28.37
CA GLN A 107 15.79 -36.62 -29.41
C GLN A 107 16.13 -35.13 -29.24
N SER A 108 17.40 -34.91 -28.91
CA SER A 108 18.30 -33.82 -29.30
C SER A 108 17.74 -32.75 -30.24
N GLN A 109 18.08 -31.47 -29.99
CA GLN A 109 18.99 -30.72 -30.88
C GLN A 109 19.38 -29.34 -30.33
N THR A 110 20.70 -29.14 -30.33
CA THR A 110 21.50 -27.92 -30.35
C THR A 110 20.94 -26.80 -31.22
N LEU A 111 21.16 -25.52 -30.83
CA LEU A 111 21.28 -24.38 -31.76
C LEU A 111 22.12 -23.23 -31.17
N THR A 112 23.33 -23.11 -31.72
CA THR A 112 24.04 -21.89 -32.18
C THR A 112 24.29 -20.73 -31.20
N HIS A 113 25.55 -20.62 -30.77
CA HIS A 113 26.17 -19.40 -30.22
C HIS A 113 26.64 -18.49 -31.37
N GLN A 114 26.26 -17.21 -31.35
CA GLN A 114 26.89 -16.13 -32.12
C GLN A 114 27.59 -15.19 -31.13
N GLU A 115 28.92 -15.18 -31.17
CA GLU A 115 29.75 -14.26 -30.39
C GLU A 115 29.64 -12.84 -30.96
N THR A 116 29.28 -11.89 -30.11
CA THR A 116 29.52 -10.46 -30.35
C THR A 116 30.53 -9.99 -29.32
N ILE A 117 31.67 -9.50 -29.80
CA ILE A 117 32.77 -8.94 -29.01
C ILE A 117 32.26 -7.67 -28.31
N ILE A 118 32.36 -7.65 -26.99
CA ILE A 118 32.23 -6.44 -26.16
C ILE A 118 33.54 -6.32 -25.38
N GLU A 119 34.22 -5.18 -25.52
CA GLU A 119 35.41 -4.80 -24.77
C GLU A 119 35.16 -5.00 -23.27
N ARG A 120 35.86 -5.97 -22.65
CA ARG A 120 35.79 -6.21 -21.20
C ARG A 120 36.52 -5.09 -20.47
N GLN A 121 35.79 -4.41 -19.60
CA GLN A 121 36.38 -3.58 -18.56
C GLN A 121 37.21 -4.49 -17.62
N SER A 122 38.50 -4.20 -17.50
CA SER A 122 39.46 -4.99 -16.74
C SER A 122 39.09 -5.05 -15.25
N GLN A 123 38.65 -6.21 -14.76
CA GLN A 123 38.40 -6.44 -13.33
C GLN A 123 39.73 -6.71 -12.61
N THR A 124 39.91 -6.09 -11.44
CA THR A 124 41.00 -6.44 -10.51
C THR A 124 40.56 -7.61 -9.65
N ILE A 125 41.39 -8.65 -9.57
CA ILE A 125 41.16 -9.84 -8.75
C ILE A 125 42.25 -9.99 -7.68
N LYS A 126 41.95 -10.78 -6.65
CA LYS A 126 42.90 -11.11 -5.58
C LYS A 126 43.46 -12.50 -5.76
N ALA A 127 44.71 -12.69 -5.37
CA ALA A 127 45.35 -13.99 -5.36
C ALA A 127 46.26 -14.16 -4.15
N VAL A 128 46.47 -15.41 -3.75
CA VAL A 128 47.43 -15.78 -2.71
C VAL A 128 48.60 -16.49 -3.38
N LEU A 129 49.78 -15.85 -3.35
CA LEU A 129 51.03 -16.45 -3.78
C LEU A 129 51.71 -17.15 -2.60
N VAL A 130 52.04 -18.43 -2.74
CA VAL A 130 52.65 -19.26 -1.70
C VAL A 130 54.16 -19.39 -1.97
N LEU A 131 54.98 -19.03 -0.99
CA LEU A 131 56.44 -19.04 -1.05
C LEU A 131 57.03 -20.02 -0.01
N GLU A 132 58.16 -20.65 -0.29
CA GLU A 132 58.87 -21.47 0.69
C GLU A 132 59.79 -20.61 1.59
N GLY A 133 59.60 -20.69 2.92
CA GLY A 133 60.40 -19.98 3.91
C GLY A 133 59.64 -18.90 4.70
N ASP A 134 60.27 -18.34 5.74
CA ASP A 134 59.72 -17.24 6.53
C ASP A 134 60.05 -15.88 5.89
N ILE A 135 59.06 -15.36 5.15
CA ILE A 135 59.16 -14.07 4.45
C ILE A 135 58.79 -12.87 5.35
N ASN A 136 58.46 -13.05 6.64
CA ASN A 136 58.05 -11.95 7.52
C ASN A 136 59.16 -10.92 7.79
N SER A 137 60.42 -11.27 7.52
CA SER A 137 61.57 -10.36 7.59
C SER A 137 61.66 -9.42 6.38
N VAL A 138 60.86 -9.66 5.33
CA VAL A 138 60.82 -8.85 4.13
C VAL A 138 59.72 -7.79 4.31
N GLN A 139 60.12 -6.58 4.72
CA GLN A 139 59.27 -5.40 4.55
C GLN A 139 58.89 -5.27 3.07
N PRO A 140 57.65 -4.84 2.70
CA PRO A 140 57.22 -4.75 1.31
C PRO A 140 58.22 -3.90 0.53
N SER A 141 59.11 -4.58 -0.18
CA SER A 141 60.14 -3.90 -0.94
C SER A 141 59.52 -3.66 -2.31
N LYS A 142 59.58 -2.41 -2.77
CA LYS A 142 59.26 -2.05 -4.16
C LYS A 142 59.94 -2.96 -5.18
N LEU A 143 61.00 -3.66 -4.79
CA LEU A 143 61.68 -4.70 -5.55
C LEU A 143 60.77 -5.91 -5.87
N ILE A 144 60.00 -6.43 -4.91
CA ILE A 144 59.07 -7.56 -5.15
C ILE A 144 57.93 -7.13 -6.08
N GLU A 145 57.34 -5.96 -5.84
CA GLU A 145 56.31 -5.41 -6.73
C GLU A 145 56.87 -5.18 -8.14
N SER A 146 58.10 -4.66 -8.26
CA SER A 146 58.76 -4.48 -9.56
C SER A 146 59.00 -5.79 -10.29
N ILE A 147 59.37 -6.86 -9.58
CA ILE A 147 59.56 -8.20 -10.17
C ILE A 147 58.21 -8.78 -10.62
N LEU A 148 57.15 -8.63 -9.82
CA LEU A 148 55.78 -9.06 -10.17
C LEU A 148 55.24 -8.27 -11.37
N GLN A 149 55.53 -6.98 -11.44
CA GLN A 149 55.14 -6.10 -12.55
C GLN A 149 55.91 -6.40 -13.83
N GLN A 150 57.23 -6.56 -13.76
CA GLN A 150 58.03 -7.02 -14.90
C GLN A 150 57.60 -8.40 -15.37
N SER A 151 57.11 -9.23 -14.44
CA SER A 151 56.75 -10.61 -14.73
C SER A 151 55.38 -10.78 -15.37
N SER A 152 54.42 -9.94 -15.01
CA SER A 152 53.06 -9.97 -15.53
C SER A 152 52.86 -9.00 -16.71
N GLY A 153 53.70 -7.96 -16.83
CA GLY A 153 53.51 -6.86 -17.79
C GLY A 153 52.48 -5.82 -17.33
N TYR A 154 51.90 -5.98 -16.14
CA TYR A 154 50.82 -5.15 -15.60
C TYR A 154 51.11 -4.77 -14.14
N THR A 155 50.39 -3.78 -13.61
CA THR A 155 50.51 -3.38 -12.20
C THR A 155 49.92 -4.46 -11.28
N ILE A 156 50.73 -4.95 -10.35
CA ILE A 156 50.33 -5.85 -9.27
C ILE A 156 50.78 -5.23 -7.95
N ASN A 157 49.86 -5.18 -6.99
CA ASN A 157 50.08 -4.63 -5.66
C ASN A 157 50.09 -5.75 -4.62
N ILE A 158 50.93 -5.63 -3.61
CA ILE A 158 50.91 -6.54 -2.46
C ILE A 158 50.05 -5.90 -1.37
N ILE A 159 48.92 -6.53 -1.03
CA ILE A 159 47.98 -6.01 -0.03
C ILE A 159 48.36 -6.45 1.37
N ASP A 160 48.90 -7.67 1.51
CA ASP A 160 49.21 -8.26 2.81
C ASP A 160 50.36 -9.28 2.69
N ILE A 161 51.15 -9.42 3.75
CA ILE A 161 52.27 -10.36 3.85
C ILE A 161 52.06 -11.22 5.09
N LYS A 162 52.00 -12.54 4.87
CA LYS A 162 51.87 -13.55 5.93
C LYS A 162 53.06 -14.51 5.87
N PRO A 163 53.32 -15.29 6.93
CA PRO A 163 54.34 -16.34 6.88
C PRO A 163 54.11 -17.23 5.66
N SER A 164 55.08 -17.27 4.75
CA SER A 164 55.07 -18.07 3.52
C SER A 164 53.95 -17.72 2.50
N ARG A 165 53.27 -16.56 2.62
CA ARG A 165 52.19 -16.15 1.70
C ARG A 165 52.16 -14.65 1.42
N LEU A 166 51.99 -14.26 0.15
CA LEU A 166 51.71 -12.88 -0.27
C LEU A 166 50.27 -12.78 -0.79
N ILE A 167 49.52 -11.79 -0.33
CA ILE A 167 48.19 -11.47 -0.88
C ILE A 167 48.37 -10.37 -1.92
N LEU A 168 47.98 -10.67 -3.16
CA LEU A 168 48.16 -9.82 -4.32
C LEU A 168 46.82 -9.26 -4.79
N GLU A 169 46.84 -8.03 -5.31
CA GLU A 169 45.75 -7.43 -6.10
C GLU A 169 46.29 -7.02 -7.46
N GLY A 170 45.60 -7.39 -8.53
CA GLY A 170 45.99 -7.00 -9.88
C GLY A 170 44.87 -7.28 -10.87
N PHE A 171 44.98 -6.74 -12.08
CA PHE A 171 44.05 -7.08 -13.16
C PHE A 171 44.04 -8.59 -13.41
N GLN A 172 42.89 -9.13 -13.80
CA GLN A 172 42.71 -10.57 -14.04
C GLN A 172 43.78 -11.13 -14.98
N GLU A 173 44.09 -10.42 -16.07
CA GLU A 173 45.12 -10.80 -17.04
C GLU A 173 46.52 -10.83 -16.41
N ALA A 174 46.78 -9.99 -15.42
CA ALA A 174 48.06 -9.91 -14.71
C ALA A 174 48.26 -11.12 -13.79
N ILE A 175 47.21 -11.51 -13.07
CA ILE A 175 47.22 -12.61 -12.11
C ILE A 175 47.21 -13.97 -12.84
N GLU A 176 46.40 -14.11 -13.89
CA GLU A 176 46.41 -15.29 -14.77
C GLU A 176 47.76 -15.43 -15.50
N GLY A 177 48.36 -14.31 -15.93
CA GLY A 177 49.71 -14.30 -16.49
C GLY A 177 50.78 -14.77 -15.50
N LEU A 178 50.68 -14.39 -14.23
CA LEU A 178 51.56 -14.92 -13.18
C LEU A 178 51.34 -16.42 -12.96
N GLU A 179 50.08 -16.87 -12.90
CA GLU A 179 49.74 -18.28 -12.74
C GLU A 179 50.30 -19.13 -13.89
N ALA A 180 50.16 -18.68 -15.13
CA ALA A 180 50.71 -19.36 -16.30
C ALA A 180 52.24 -19.49 -16.19
N ARG A 181 52.94 -18.43 -15.76
CA ARG A 181 54.41 -18.44 -15.63
C ARG A 181 54.93 -19.27 -14.47
N ILE A 182 54.17 -19.39 -13.39
CA ILE A 182 54.48 -20.29 -12.28
C ILE A 182 54.29 -21.74 -12.74
N LYS A 183 53.19 -22.04 -13.45
CA LYS A 183 52.91 -23.37 -14.01
C LYS A 183 53.89 -23.78 -15.12
N SER A 184 54.39 -22.84 -15.91
CA SER A 184 55.39 -23.09 -16.95
C SER A 184 56.84 -23.14 -16.43
N GLU A 185 57.04 -23.04 -15.12
CA GLU A 185 58.35 -23.00 -14.48
C GLU A 185 59.23 -21.77 -14.84
N ASP A 186 58.65 -20.73 -15.44
CA ASP A 186 59.35 -19.49 -15.82
C ASP A 186 59.53 -18.50 -14.66
N LEU A 187 58.84 -18.74 -13.52
CA LEU A 187 58.97 -17.97 -12.28
C LEU A 187 59.14 -18.93 -11.09
N LYS A 188 60.37 -19.43 -10.88
CA LYS A 188 60.68 -20.40 -9.80
C LYS A 188 61.02 -19.77 -8.47
N GLU A 189 61.52 -18.54 -8.47
CA GLU A 189 61.96 -17.84 -7.28
C GLU A 189 61.55 -16.38 -7.34
N LEU A 190 61.16 -15.85 -6.20
CA LEU A 190 60.79 -14.45 -6.03
C LEU A 190 61.60 -13.87 -4.87
N SER A 191 62.55 -12.99 -5.20
CA SER A 191 63.48 -12.39 -4.23
C SER A 191 64.26 -13.41 -3.38
N GLY A 192 64.65 -14.55 -3.97
CA GLY A 192 65.40 -15.62 -3.29
C GLY A 192 64.53 -16.62 -2.52
N PHE A 193 63.20 -16.52 -2.62
CA PHE A 193 62.25 -17.49 -2.05
C PHE A 193 61.62 -18.32 -3.16
N PRO A 194 61.67 -19.66 -3.12
CA PRO A 194 61.00 -20.52 -4.09
C PRO A 194 59.49 -20.28 -4.12
N VAL A 195 58.93 -20.15 -5.33
CA VAL A 195 57.49 -20.01 -5.56
C VAL A 195 56.87 -21.39 -5.69
N LYS A 196 55.89 -21.69 -4.82
CA LYS A 196 55.26 -23.02 -4.76
C LYS A 196 53.97 -23.10 -5.55
N ASP A 197 53.10 -22.11 -5.38
CA ASP A 197 51.78 -22.09 -5.99
C ASP A 197 51.20 -20.68 -5.98
N ILE A 198 50.23 -20.41 -6.85
CA ILE A 198 49.38 -19.24 -6.77
C ILE A 198 47.92 -19.69 -6.80
N GLN A 199 47.16 -19.29 -5.79
CA GLN A 199 45.74 -19.57 -5.69
C GLN A 199 45.00 -18.27 -6.00
N ILE A 200 44.34 -18.21 -7.16
CA ILE A 200 43.39 -17.14 -7.43
C ILE A 200 42.27 -17.26 -6.40
N LEU A 201 42.06 -16.19 -5.64
CA LEU A 201 40.89 -16.09 -4.79
C LEU A 201 39.74 -15.77 -5.73
N ASN A 202 39.14 -16.82 -6.30
CA ASN A 202 37.82 -16.68 -6.88
C ASN A 202 36.93 -16.22 -5.73
N GLU A 203 36.56 -14.93 -5.71
CA GLU A 203 35.25 -14.58 -5.20
C GLU A 203 34.31 -15.49 -5.98
N SER A 204 33.86 -16.55 -5.30
CA SER A 204 33.12 -17.65 -5.88
C SER A 204 32.00 -17.08 -6.72
N SER A 205 32.16 -17.25 -8.03
CA SER A 205 31.19 -17.00 -9.07
C SER A 205 30.11 -18.07 -9.06
N ASP A 206 29.44 -18.22 -7.93
CA ASP A 206 28.03 -18.57 -7.89
C ASP A 206 27.39 -17.30 -7.40
N ASP A 207 26.77 -16.51 -8.31
CA ASP A 207 25.75 -15.49 -8.02
C ASP A 207 25.77 -14.28 -8.97
N GLU A 208 25.43 -14.49 -10.24
CA GLU A 208 24.88 -13.38 -11.05
C GLU A 208 23.50 -12.89 -10.53
N ASP A 209 22.91 -13.59 -9.54
CA ASP A 209 21.67 -13.17 -8.85
C ASP A 209 21.87 -12.57 -7.44
N ASN A 210 23.02 -12.80 -6.76
CA ASN A 210 23.26 -12.38 -5.36
C ASN A 210 24.13 -11.11 -5.23
N SER A 211 24.83 -10.70 -6.30
CA SER A 211 25.48 -9.36 -6.35
C SER A 211 24.46 -8.21 -6.26
N LYS A 212 23.22 -8.42 -6.76
CA LYS A 212 22.09 -7.50 -6.56
C LYS A 212 21.46 -7.59 -5.17
N LEU A 213 21.46 -8.78 -4.58
CA LEU A 213 20.92 -9.04 -3.24
C LEU A 213 21.76 -8.31 -2.18
N ASP A 214 23.08 -8.25 -2.34
CA ASP A 214 23.95 -7.47 -1.44
C ASP A 214 23.75 -5.96 -1.60
N HIS A 215 23.63 -5.46 -2.83
CA HIS A 215 23.49 -4.02 -3.07
C HIS A 215 22.20 -3.42 -2.46
N LYS A 216 21.06 -4.12 -2.58
CA LYS A 216 19.79 -3.70 -1.94
C LYS A 216 20.00 -3.55 -0.44
N TRP A 217 20.46 -4.62 0.21
CA TRP A 217 20.50 -4.66 1.68
C TRP A 217 21.61 -3.80 2.27
N ARG A 218 22.69 -3.56 1.52
CA ARG A 218 23.68 -2.53 1.86
C ARG A 218 23.07 -1.13 1.87
N LEU A 219 22.30 -0.77 0.84
CA LEU A 219 21.58 0.50 0.81
C LEU A 219 20.58 0.62 1.97
N VAL A 220 19.82 -0.45 2.25
CA VAL A 220 18.90 -0.47 3.41
C VAL A 220 19.67 -0.24 4.71
N ALA A 221 20.81 -0.90 4.92
CA ALA A 221 21.63 -0.71 6.12
C ALA A 221 22.18 0.72 6.24
N GLU A 222 22.59 1.35 5.14
CA GLU A 222 22.99 2.76 5.11
C GLU A 222 21.84 3.68 5.54
N ILE A 223 20.64 3.48 4.99
CA ILE A 223 19.46 4.29 5.31
C ILE A 223 19.03 4.06 6.76
N ALA A 224 18.99 2.80 7.21
CA ALA A 224 18.57 2.45 8.57
C ALA A 224 19.51 3.03 9.65
N SER A 225 20.82 3.08 9.36
CA SER A 225 21.81 3.60 10.32
C SER A 225 22.00 5.11 10.27
N GLY A 226 21.95 5.72 9.08
CA GLY A 226 22.29 7.14 8.87
C GLY A 226 21.13 8.03 8.45
N GLY A 227 19.97 7.47 8.10
CA GLY A 227 18.92 8.17 7.38
C GLY A 227 19.28 8.46 5.92
N ALA A 228 18.39 9.17 5.23
CA ALA A 228 18.57 9.59 3.84
C ALA A 228 17.86 10.92 3.56
N VAL A 229 18.00 11.88 4.48
CA VAL A 229 17.44 13.23 4.37
C VAL A 229 17.89 13.88 3.05
N GLY A 230 16.93 14.27 2.20
CA GLY A 230 17.18 14.90 0.91
C GLY A 230 17.88 14.02 -0.13
N ARG A 231 18.12 12.73 0.15
CA ARG A 231 18.87 11.83 -0.75
C ARG A 231 18.02 11.49 -1.98
N ASP A 232 18.69 11.36 -3.12
CA ASP A 232 18.08 10.80 -4.33
C ASP A 232 18.06 9.27 -4.23
N LEU A 233 16.86 8.71 -4.14
CA LEU A 233 16.55 7.28 -4.03
C LEU A 233 15.53 6.87 -5.12
N ARG A 234 15.51 7.61 -6.24
CA ARG A 234 14.59 7.32 -7.35
C ARG A 234 14.79 5.91 -7.89
N GLY A 235 13.68 5.20 -8.06
CA GLY A 235 13.69 3.82 -8.54
C GLY A 235 14.39 2.82 -7.60
N ALA A 236 14.76 3.22 -6.38
CA ALA A 236 15.43 2.33 -5.45
C ALA A 236 14.52 1.16 -5.08
N ASN A 237 15.10 -0.05 -5.01
CA ASN A 237 14.40 -1.21 -4.47
C ASN A 237 14.62 -1.26 -2.96
N LEU A 238 13.58 -0.89 -2.21
CA LEU A 238 13.50 -0.89 -0.76
C LEU A 238 12.34 -1.78 -0.28
N SER A 239 11.89 -2.72 -1.12
CA SER A 239 10.79 -3.63 -0.80
C SER A 239 11.11 -4.44 0.46
N ASP A 240 10.11 -4.66 1.31
CA ASP A 240 10.22 -5.45 2.54
C ASP A 240 11.33 -4.99 3.52
N ALA A 241 11.90 -3.80 3.31
CA ALA A 241 12.93 -3.25 4.16
C ALA A 241 12.37 -2.82 5.52
N ASP A 242 13.14 -3.01 6.58
CA ASP A 242 12.89 -2.31 7.84
C ASP A 242 13.55 -0.93 7.81
N LEU A 243 12.72 0.09 7.65
CA LEU A 243 13.05 1.51 7.67
C LEU A 243 12.25 2.23 8.77
N SER A 244 11.82 1.49 9.80
CA SER A 244 11.09 2.05 10.94
C SER A 244 11.92 3.12 11.66
N ASP A 245 11.26 4.20 12.08
CA ASP A 245 11.85 5.34 12.78
C ASP A 245 12.99 6.06 12.04
N THR A 246 13.21 5.76 10.75
CA THR A 246 14.29 6.36 9.96
C THR A 246 13.99 7.82 9.57
N LYS A 247 15.05 8.60 9.30
CA LYS A 247 14.95 9.99 8.83
C LYS A 247 15.12 10.05 7.32
N LEU A 248 14.02 10.27 6.62
CA LEU A 248 13.90 10.32 5.16
C LEU A 248 13.27 11.63 4.68
N SER A 249 13.31 12.69 5.50
CA SER A 249 12.69 13.96 5.16
C SER A 249 13.30 14.57 3.90
N GLY A 250 12.44 15.00 2.98
CA GLY A 250 12.83 15.53 1.67
C GLY A 250 13.48 14.53 0.72
N ALA A 251 13.57 13.24 1.06
CA ALA A 251 14.14 12.23 0.16
C ALA A 251 13.33 12.14 -1.14
N ASN A 252 14.02 11.91 -2.27
CA ASN A 252 13.37 11.67 -3.55
C ASN A 252 13.25 10.15 -3.77
N LEU A 253 12.05 9.63 -3.56
CA LEU A 253 11.66 8.23 -3.68
C LEU A 253 10.71 8.02 -4.88
N CYS A 254 10.75 8.90 -5.89
CA CYS A 254 9.92 8.70 -7.09
C CYS A 254 10.24 7.34 -7.73
N ASP A 255 9.22 6.63 -8.19
CA ASP A 255 9.32 5.30 -8.80
C ASP A 255 9.97 4.21 -7.91
N ALA A 256 10.24 4.47 -6.62
CA ALA A 256 10.86 3.50 -5.73
C ALA A 256 9.91 2.33 -5.41
N ASP A 257 10.46 1.12 -5.27
CA ASP A 257 9.71 -0.06 -4.78
C ASP A 257 9.89 -0.18 -3.27
N LEU A 258 8.86 0.20 -2.51
CA LEU A 258 8.76 0.11 -1.05
C LEU A 258 7.65 -0.87 -0.63
N SER A 259 7.24 -1.79 -1.52
CA SER A 259 6.17 -2.74 -1.21
C SER A 259 6.50 -3.55 0.03
N GLY A 260 5.59 -3.64 0.99
CA GLY A 260 5.78 -4.40 2.23
C GLY A 260 6.84 -3.86 3.19
N ALA A 261 7.45 -2.71 2.89
CA ALA A 261 8.43 -2.08 3.77
C ALA A 261 7.79 -1.63 5.09
N ASP A 262 8.56 -1.68 6.17
CA ASP A 262 8.20 -1.07 7.45
C ASP A 262 8.79 0.34 7.49
N LEU A 263 7.94 1.34 7.41
CA LEU A 263 8.23 2.77 7.55
C LEU A 263 7.53 3.35 8.79
N SER A 264 7.15 2.49 9.75
CA SER A 264 6.43 2.91 10.95
C SER A 264 7.27 3.94 11.71
N GLY A 265 6.64 5.03 12.16
CA GLY A 265 7.30 6.12 12.86
C GLY A 265 8.31 6.96 12.06
N ALA A 266 8.60 6.61 10.79
CA ALA A 266 9.60 7.30 9.99
C ALA A 266 9.26 8.79 9.74
N ASP A 267 10.29 9.63 9.68
CA ASP A 267 10.16 11.02 9.25
C ASP A 267 10.31 11.11 7.72
N LEU A 268 9.19 11.19 7.02
CA LEU A 268 9.08 11.27 5.56
C LEU A 268 8.59 12.67 5.13
N SER A 269 8.77 13.68 5.99
CA SER A 269 8.22 15.01 5.73
C SER A 269 8.84 15.64 4.49
N GLY A 270 8.00 16.12 3.58
CA GLY A 270 8.42 16.69 2.30
C GLY A 270 9.07 15.72 1.31
N ALA A 271 9.10 14.41 1.60
CA ALA A 271 9.63 13.41 0.67
C ALA A 271 8.74 13.29 -0.58
N ASP A 272 9.34 12.90 -1.70
CA ASP A 272 8.65 12.71 -2.98
C ASP A 272 8.52 11.22 -3.31
N PHE A 273 7.30 10.70 -3.34
CA PHE A 273 6.91 9.34 -3.67
C PHE A 273 6.07 9.27 -4.94
N ASN A 274 6.18 10.24 -5.86
CA ASN A 274 5.44 10.16 -7.12
C ASN A 274 5.66 8.81 -7.79
N ASP A 275 4.56 8.17 -8.18
CA ASP A 275 4.56 6.85 -8.85
C ASP A 275 5.27 5.71 -8.07
N ALA A 276 5.62 5.92 -6.79
CA ALA A 276 6.27 4.91 -5.96
C ALA A 276 5.29 3.78 -5.58
N ASN A 277 5.82 2.58 -5.37
CA ASN A 277 5.05 1.43 -4.93
C ASN A 277 5.22 1.21 -3.43
N LEU A 278 4.22 1.54 -2.61
CA LEU A 278 4.15 1.27 -1.17
C LEU A 278 3.05 0.26 -0.82
N SER A 279 2.67 -0.63 -1.76
CA SER A 279 1.58 -1.58 -1.53
C SER A 279 1.88 -2.46 -0.31
N GLY A 280 0.95 -2.51 0.64
CA GLY A 280 1.09 -3.29 1.88
C GLY A 280 2.19 -2.82 2.83
N ALA A 281 2.81 -1.66 2.59
CA ALA A 281 3.80 -1.08 3.51
C ALA A 281 3.15 -0.65 4.83
N ASP A 282 3.93 -0.64 5.92
CA ASP A 282 3.52 -0.09 7.20
C ASP A 282 4.06 1.33 7.34
N LEU A 283 3.21 2.35 7.24
CA LEU A 283 3.50 3.75 7.51
C LEU A 283 2.81 4.24 8.79
N SER A 284 2.47 3.33 9.71
CA SER A 284 1.78 3.70 10.94
C SER A 284 2.59 4.72 11.74
N SER A 285 1.92 5.76 12.24
CA SER A 285 2.53 6.90 12.95
C SER A 285 3.59 7.70 12.18
N ALA A 286 3.84 7.41 10.89
CA ALA A 286 4.84 8.11 10.10
C ALA A 286 4.47 9.59 9.88
N ASN A 287 5.48 10.41 9.62
CA ASN A 287 5.33 11.83 9.32
C ASN A 287 5.45 12.10 7.83
N LEU A 288 4.34 12.27 7.12
CA LEU A 288 4.24 12.61 5.70
C LEU A 288 3.77 14.07 5.49
N ILE A 289 4.05 14.97 6.44
CA ILE A 289 3.68 16.39 6.29
C ILE A 289 4.31 16.93 5.01
N ARG A 290 3.48 17.52 4.13
CA ARG A 290 3.87 18.06 2.82
C ARG A 290 4.56 17.06 1.88
N ALA A 291 4.49 15.76 2.14
CA ALA A 291 5.00 14.76 1.23
C ALA A 291 4.17 14.72 -0.06
N ASN A 292 4.81 14.35 -1.15
CA ASN A 292 4.19 14.17 -2.46
C ASN A 292 4.03 12.68 -2.74
N LEU A 293 2.81 12.21 -2.99
CA LEU A 293 2.44 10.81 -3.22
C LEU A 293 1.48 10.72 -4.43
N ILE A 294 1.60 11.63 -5.40
CA ILE A 294 0.74 11.60 -6.59
C ILE A 294 0.93 10.26 -7.30
N ARG A 295 -0.19 9.59 -7.64
CA ARG A 295 -0.22 8.29 -8.32
C ARG A 295 0.53 7.15 -7.61
N ALA A 296 1.00 7.35 -6.38
CA ALA A 296 1.65 6.31 -5.61
C ALA A 296 0.68 5.14 -5.33
N ASN A 297 1.20 3.92 -5.31
CA ASN A 297 0.43 2.74 -4.96
C ASN A 297 0.57 2.42 -3.47
N LEU A 298 -0.45 2.70 -2.68
CA LEU A 298 -0.55 2.43 -1.24
C LEU A 298 -1.67 1.42 -0.93
N SER A 299 -2.05 0.58 -1.90
CA SER A 299 -3.12 -0.40 -1.70
C SER A 299 -2.81 -1.33 -0.53
N GLY A 300 -3.76 -1.45 0.41
CA GLY A 300 -3.62 -2.29 1.60
C GLY A 300 -2.52 -1.86 2.58
N ALA A 301 -1.91 -0.68 2.41
CA ALA A 301 -0.90 -0.17 3.33
C ALA A 301 -1.52 0.20 4.70
N ASN A 302 -0.72 0.09 5.76
CA ASN A 302 -1.12 0.55 7.08
C ASN A 302 -0.66 2.00 7.28
N LEU A 303 -1.59 2.94 7.34
CA LEU A 303 -1.38 4.38 7.57
C LEU A 303 -2.08 4.83 8.86
N SER A 304 -2.27 3.94 9.84
CA SER A 304 -2.90 4.30 11.11
C SER A 304 -2.10 5.39 11.83
N ASP A 305 -2.78 6.40 12.35
CA ASP A 305 -2.15 7.55 13.05
C ASP A 305 -1.13 8.36 12.23
N VAL A 306 -1.05 8.16 10.91
CA VAL A 306 -0.13 8.88 10.04
C VAL A 306 -0.44 10.38 9.99
N LYS A 307 0.58 11.22 9.77
CA LYS A 307 0.41 12.67 9.59
C LYS A 307 0.68 13.07 8.14
N VAL A 308 -0.35 13.46 7.39
CA VAL A 308 -0.24 13.89 5.98
C VAL A 308 -0.72 15.33 5.80
N ILE A 309 -0.39 16.21 6.75
CA ILE A 309 -0.88 17.59 6.77
C ILE A 309 -0.32 18.35 5.55
N GLY A 310 -1.21 18.83 4.68
CA GLY A 310 -0.85 19.52 3.45
C GLY A 310 -0.08 18.65 2.43
N GLY A 311 -0.08 17.33 2.57
CA GLY A 311 0.51 16.42 1.60
C GLY A 311 -0.38 16.23 0.37
N ASN A 312 0.19 15.67 -0.70
CA ASN A 312 -0.49 15.48 -1.97
C ASN A 312 -0.56 13.99 -2.34
N LEU A 313 -1.75 13.40 -2.30
CA LEU A 313 -2.06 12.02 -2.67
C LEU A 313 -2.98 11.98 -3.91
N GLY A 314 -2.89 12.98 -4.79
CA GLY A 314 -3.74 13.07 -5.98
C GLY A 314 -3.61 11.82 -6.86
N ASN A 315 -4.73 11.20 -7.21
CA ASN A 315 -4.81 9.97 -7.99
C ASN A 315 -4.03 8.76 -7.40
N ALA A 316 -3.68 8.78 -6.11
CA ALA A 316 -3.03 7.63 -5.47
C ALA A 316 -4.00 6.45 -5.36
N ASN A 317 -3.47 5.22 -5.43
CA ASN A 317 -4.23 4.02 -5.09
C ASN A 317 -4.12 3.76 -3.58
N LEU A 318 -5.19 3.99 -2.84
CA LEU A 318 -5.31 3.83 -1.39
C LEU A 318 -6.36 2.76 -1.04
N SER A 319 -6.70 1.89 -2.02
CA SER A 319 -7.75 0.89 -1.84
C SER A 319 -7.41 -0.05 -0.69
N ASN A 320 -8.38 -0.29 0.18
CA ASN A 320 -8.26 -1.13 1.38
C ASN A 320 -7.14 -0.70 2.36
N ALA A 321 -6.60 0.51 2.24
CA ALA A 321 -5.59 1.02 3.17
C ALA A 321 -6.22 1.32 4.55
N ASN A 322 -5.43 1.21 5.61
CA ASN A 322 -5.85 1.60 6.95
C ASN A 322 -5.39 3.01 7.29
N PHE A 323 -6.30 3.98 7.33
CA PHE A 323 -6.09 5.36 7.77
C PHE A 323 -6.76 5.66 9.13
N SER A 324 -7.03 4.64 9.95
CA SER A 324 -7.67 4.84 11.25
C SER A 324 -6.90 5.91 12.05
N SER A 325 -7.60 6.92 12.55
CA SER A 325 -7.04 8.05 13.32
C SER A 325 -6.01 8.93 12.59
N ALA A 326 -5.84 8.80 11.28
CA ALA A 326 -4.89 9.58 10.50
C ALA A 326 -5.22 11.10 10.47
N LYS A 327 -4.18 11.93 10.30
CA LYS A 327 -4.30 13.40 10.18
C LYS A 327 -4.04 13.83 8.74
N LEU A 328 -5.11 13.99 7.97
CA LEU A 328 -5.13 14.38 6.54
C LEU A 328 -5.56 15.85 6.36
N ILE A 329 -5.27 16.70 7.34
CA ILE A 329 -5.68 18.11 7.37
C ILE A 329 -5.12 18.84 6.15
N ARG A 330 -5.99 19.46 5.34
CA ARG A 330 -5.61 20.16 4.09
C ARG A 330 -4.83 19.31 3.09
N ALA A 331 -4.90 17.99 3.18
CA ALA A 331 -4.30 17.10 2.19
C ALA A 331 -5.07 17.16 0.87
N ASN A 332 -4.39 16.94 -0.25
CA ASN A 332 -5.03 16.76 -1.55
C ASN A 332 -5.14 15.27 -1.88
N LEU A 333 -6.35 14.72 -1.92
CA LEU A 333 -6.66 13.35 -2.34
C LEU A 333 -7.58 13.34 -3.57
N SER A 334 -7.54 14.40 -4.39
CA SER A 334 -8.41 14.51 -5.57
C SER A 334 -8.15 13.33 -6.52
N GLY A 335 -9.23 12.65 -6.94
CA GLY A 335 -9.17 11.48 -7.81
C GLY A 335 -8.55 10.21 -7.20
N ALA A 336 -8.18 10.21 -5.91
CA ALA A 336 -7.61 9.03 -5.27
C ALA A 336 -8.64 7.90 -5.11
N ASP A 337 -8.17 6.65 -5.12
CA ASP A 337 -8.99 5.48 -4.85
C ASP A 337 -8.85 5.04 -3.40
N LEU A 338 -9.82 5.37 -2.56
CA LEU A 338 -9.94 4.94 -1.16
C LEU A 338 -11.04 3.86 -0.99
N SER A 339 -11.38 3.11 -2.04
CA SER A 339 -12.41 2.07 -1.94
C SER A 339 -12.06 1.03 -0.87
N GLY A 340 -13.02 0.73 0.00
CA GLY A 340 -12.85 -0.20 1.12
C GLY A 340 -11.86 0.23 2.21
N ALA A 341 -11.30 1.44 2.16
CA ALA A 341 -10.34 1.90 3.16
C ALA A 341 -10.98 2.07 4.55
N ASP A 342 -10.20 1.83 5.61
CA ASP A 342 -10.59 2.20 6.97
C ASP A 342 -10.14 3.63 7.25
N LEU A 343 -11.07 4.57 7.33
CA LEU A 343 -10.84 5.99 7.59
C LEU A 343 -11.46 6.39 8.93
N SER A 344 -11.73 5.42 9.81
CA SER A 344 -12.42 5.67 11.08
C SER A 344 -11.63 6.64 11.96
N ASN A 345 -12.33 7.60 12.56
CA ASN A 345 -11.74 8.67 13.40
C ASN A 345 -10.71 9.58 12.69
N ALA A 346 -10.48 9.43 11.38
CA ALA A 346 -9.52 10.25 10.65
C ALA A 346 -9.95 11.72 10.57
N ASN A 347 -8.99 12.62 10.41
CA ASN A 347 -9.22 14.06 10.31
C ASN A 347 -8.86 14.59 8.92
N PHE A 348 -9.89 14.88 8.13
CA PHE A 348 -9.85 15.44 6.78
C PHE A 348 -10.22 16.93 6.73
N SER A 349 -10.19 17.64 7.87
CA SER A 349 -10.64 19.04 7.88
C SER A 349 -9.90 19.89 6.83
N GLY A 350 -10.69 20.52 5.94
CA GLY A 350 -10.18 21.31 4.82
C GLY A 350 -9.42 20.55 3.73
N ALA A 351 -9.46 19.21 3.71
CA ALA A 351 -8.87 18.40 2.64
C ALA A 351 -9.68 18.49 1.33
N SER A 352 -9.03 18.14 0.22
CA SER A 352 -9.71 17.91 -1.06
C SER A 352 -9.82 16.43 -1.36
N LEU A 353 -11.03 15.93 -1.57
CA LEU A 353 -11.38 14.61 -2.07
C LEU A 353 -12.24 14.72 -3.33
N TYR A 354 -12.03 15.78 -4.12
CA TYR A 354 -12.72 16.00 -5.39
C TYR A 354 -12.65 14.75 -6.28
N SER A 355 -13.80 14.24 -6.70
CA SER A 355 -13.93 13.02 -7.53
C SER A 355 -13.21 11.78 -7.00
N ALA A 356 -12.89 11.70 -5.69
CA ALA A 356 -12.27 10.52 -5.10
C ALA A 356 -13.26 9.34 -5.00
N ASN A 357 -12.75 8.12 -5.07
CA ASN A 357 -13.53 6.91 -4.84
C ASN A 357 -13.44 6.49 -3.37
N LEU A 358 -14.51 6.65 -2.60
CA LEU A 358 -14.65 6.18 -1.21
C LEU A 358 -15.72 5.08 -1.08
N SER A 359 -16.00 4.35 -2.16
CA SER A 359 -17.03 3.31 -2.13
C SER A 359 -16.71 2.25 -1.06
N ASN A 360 -17.72 1.92 -0.26
CA ASN A 360 -17.63 0.98 0.87
C ASN A 360 -16.56 1.33 1.93
N ALA A 361 -15.99 2.54 1.94
CA ALA A 361 -15.02 2.95 2.94
C ALA A 361 -15.68 3.12 4.32
N ASN A 362 -14.92 2.88 5.39
CA ASN A 362 -15.35 3.14 6.77
C ASN A 362 -14.89 4.53 7.20
N LEU A 363 -15.78 5.52 7.18
CA LEU A 363 -15.51 6.88 7.68
C LEU A 363 -16.12 7.14 9.06
N SER A 364 -16.49 6.11 9.82
CA SER A 364 -17.18 6.30 11.10
C SER A 364 -16.40 7.25 12.04
N SER A 365 -17.13 8.21 12.62
CA SER A 365 -16.58 9.26 13.50
C SER A 365 -15.50 10.16 12.89
N ALA A 366 -15.27 10.11 11.57
CA ALA A 366 -14.29 10.96 10.91
C ALA A 366 -14.69 12.45 10.94
N ASN A 367 -13.68 13.32 10.92
CA ASN A 367 -13.85 14.77 10.83
C ASN A 367 -13.62 15.25 9.40
N LEU A 368 -14.72 15.56 8.70
CA LEU A 368 -14.78 16.02 7.30
C LEU A 368 -15.27 17.48 7.22
N ARG A 369 -15.04 18.29 8.26
CA ARG A 369 -15.49 19.69 8.29
C ARG A 369 -14.81 20.51 7.20
N GLY A 370 -15.61 21.16 6.36
CA GLY A 370 -15.12 22.03 5.29
C GLY A 370 -14.30 21.29 4.23
N THR A 371 -14.53 19.99 4.07
CA THR A 371 -13.84 19.15 3.08
C THR A 371 -14.52 19.28 1.72
N GLU A 372 -13.74 19.31 0.63
CA GLU A 372 -14.25 19.26 -0.74
C GLU A 372 -14.44 17.81 -1.16
N LEU A 373 -15.67 17.39 -1.42
CA LEU A 373 -16.10 16.03 -1.80
C LEU A 373 -16.97 16.05 -3.07
N SER A 374 -16.94 17.14 -3.84
CA SER A 374 -17.76 17.27 -5.03
C SER A 374 -17.41 16.18 -6.05
N GLY A 375 -18.46 15.52 -6.57
CA GLY A 375 -18.33 14.37 -7.47
C GLY A 375 -17.76 13.08 -6.85
N ALA A 376 -17.45 13.05 -5.54
CA ALA A 376 -16.88 11.86 -4.92
C ALA A 376 -17.88 10.69 -4.88
N ASN A 377 -17.36 9.46 -4.97
CA ASN A 377 -18.16 8.24 -4.85
C ASN A 377 -18.09 7.69 -3.42
N LEU A 378 -19.13 7.90 -2.61
CA LEU A 378 -19.29 7.35 -1.26
C LEU A 378 -20.36 6.24 -1.20
N SER A 379 -20.63 5.55 -2.31
CA SER A 379 -21.65 4.51 -2.35
C SER A 379 -21.37 3.42 -1.31
N GLY A 380 -22.35 3.11 -0.46
CA GLY A 380 -22.22 2.08 0.59
C GLY A 380 -21.27 2.44 1.74
N ALA A 381 -20.68 3.64 1.76
CA ALA A 381 -19.74 4.05 2.80
C ALA A 381 -20.41 4.14 4.18
N ASP A 382 -19.63 3.88 5.23
CA ASP A 382 -20.04 4.05 6.62
C ASP A 382 -19.64 5.43 7.12
N LEU A 383 -20.60 6.34 7.24
CA LEU A 383 -20.44 7.73 7.68
C LEU A 383 -21.11 7.96 9.06
N ARG A 384 -21.25 6.90 9.88
CA ARG A 384 -21.89 7.04 11.19
C ARG A 384 -21.14 8.01 12.08
N GLY A 385 -21.84 8.98 12.66
CA GLY A 385 -21.26 9.97 13.57
C GLY A 385 -20.25 10.94 12.94
N THR A 386 -20.14 10.99 11.61
CA THR A 386 -19.17 11.89 10.94
C THR A 386 -19.49 13.36 11.15
N LYS A 387 -18.45 14.19 11.23
CA LYS A 387 -18.56 15.66 11.27
C LYS A 387 -18.38 16.22 9.86
N LEU A 388 -19.47 16.50 9.15
CA LEU A 388 -19.48 16.99 7.78
C LEU A 388 -19.83 18.48 7.67
N SER A 389 -19.98 19.21 8.77
CA SER A 389 -20.47 20.60 8.73
C SER A 389 -19.69 21.48 7.73
N GLY A 390 -20.40 22.16 6.83
CA GLY A 390 -19.80 23.01 5.80
C GLY A 390 -19.00 22.29 4.70
N ALA A 391 -19.06 20.95 4.61
CA ALA A 391 -18.44 20.21 3.51
C ALA A 391 -19.21 20.38 2.20
N ASN A 392 -18.51 20.27 1.08
CA ASN A 392 -19.09 20.32 -0.27
C ASN A 392 -19.20 18.93 -0.86
N LEU A 393 -20.39 18.37 -0.90
CA LEU A 393 -20.75 17.08 -1.50
C LEU A 393 -21.62 17.25 -2.77
N SER A 394 -21.53 18.38 -3.47
CA SER A 394 -22.28 18.60 -4.70
C SER A 394 -22.01 17.49 -5.74
N GLY A 395 -23.08 16.92 -6.28
CA GLY A 395 -23.02 15.81 -7.24
C GLY A 395 -22.40 14.51 -6.71
N ALA A 396 -22.10 14.39 -5.42
CA ALA A 396 -21.51 13.18 -4.87
C ALA A 396 -22.48 11.99 -4.87
N ASN A 397 -21.96 10.77 -4.99
CA ASN A 397 -22.75 9.56 -4.89
C ASN A 397 -22.70 8.97 -3.48
N LEU A 398 -23.77 9.14 -2.71
CA LEU A 398 -23.97 8.56 -1.36
C LEU A 398 -25.03 7.44 -1.35
N SER A 399 -25.29 6.78 -2.50
CA SER A 399 -26.30 5.72 -2.56
C SER A 399 -26.00 4.62 -1.53
N ASN A 400 -27.01 4.23 -0.75
CA ASN A 400 -26.91 3.22 0.32
C ASN A 400 -25.89 3.53 1.44
N ALA A 401 -25.40 4.77 1.54
CA ALA A 401 -24.46 5.15 2.60
C ALA A 401 -25.14 5.21 3.98
N LYS A 402 -24.37 4.96 5.05
CA LYS A 402 -24.84 5.00 6.44
C LYS A 402 -24.45 6.31 7.11
N LEU A 403 -25.35 7.28 7.18
CA LEU A 403 -25.13 8.62 7.75
C LEU A 403 -25.76 8.80 9.15
N ILE A 404 -25.94 7.71 9.91
CA ILE A 404 -26.64 7.73 11.20
C ILE A 404 -25.91 8.66 12.17
N ASP A 405 -26.65 9.56 12.82
CA ASP A 405 -26.16 10.55 13.79
C ASP A 405 -25.02 11.44 13.27
N SER A 406 -24.90 11.59 11.94
CA SER A 406 -23.91 12.47 11.32
C SER A 406 -24.31 13.95 11.41
N ASN A 407 -23.31 14.84 11.45
CA ASN A 407 -23.51 16.28 11.44
C ASN A 407 -23.26 16.86 10.05
N LEU A 408 -24.33 17.06 9.28
CA LEU A 408 -24.37 17.63 7.93
C LEU A 408 -24.78 19.11 7.91
N ARG A 409 -24.64 19.83 9.03
CA ARG A 409 -25.08 21.23 9.12
C ARG A 409 -24.40 22.11 8.07
N GLY A 410 -25.21 22.83 7.27
CA GLY A 410 -24.71 23.75 6.24
C GLY A 410 -23.87 23.06 5.15
N THR A 411 -24.11 21.77 4.89
CA THR A 411 -23.44 21.06 3.80
C THR A 411 -24.05 21.40 2.45
N GLU A 412 -23.22 21.45 1.41
CA GLU A 412 -23.67 21.50 0.02
C GLU A 412 -23.85 20.07 -0.49
N LEU A 413 -25.07 19.69 -0.84
CA LEU A 413 -25.48 18.37 -1.33
C LEU A 413 -26.30 18.50 -2.63
N SER A 414 -26.17 19.64 -3.33
CA SER A 414 -26.92 19.89 -4.56
C SER A 414 -26.63 18.82 -5.61
N GLY A 415 -27.68 18.23 -6.18
CA GLY A 415 -27.58 17.13 -7.15
C GLY A 415 -26.96 15.83 -6.62
N ALA A 416 -26.71 15.69 -5.32
CA ALA A 416 -26.13 14.48 -4.75
C ALA A 416 -27.11 13.28 -4.83
N ASN A 417 -26.57 12.08 -5.00
CA ASN A 417 -27.36 10.85 -4.97
C ASN A 417 -27.32 10.21 -3.59
N LEU A 418 -28.38 10.34 -2.81
CA LEU A 418 -28.59 9.71 -1.49
C LEU A 418 -29.64 8.59 -1.54
N SER A 419 -29.89 7.98 -2.70
CA SER A 419 -30.90 6.92 -2.82
C SER A 419 -30.59 5.74 -1.88
N GLY A 420 -31.60 5.32 -1.11
CA GLY A 420 -31.46 4.27 -0.10
C GLY A 420 -30.54 4.60 1.09
N ALA A 421 -30.03 5.84 1.21
CA ALA A 421 -29.16 6.21 2.31
C ALA A 421 -29.89 6.20 3.67
N ASN A 422 -29.16 5.89 4.74
CA ASN A 422 -29.68 5.92 6.10
C ASN A 422 -29.19 7.17 6.84
N LEU A 423 -30.04 8.18 6.93
CA LEU A 423 -29.81 9.48 7.59
C LEU A 423 -30.47 9.55 8.98
N ARG A 424 -30.71 8.42 9.63
CA ARG A 424 -31.39 8.40 10.94
C ARG A 424 -30.65 9.27 11.96
N GLY A 425 -31.35 10.20 12.59
CA GLY A 425 -30.78 11.11 13.60
C GLY A 425 -29.78 12.14 13.04
N ALA A 426 -29.56 12.20 11.73
CA ALA A 426 -28.62 13.13 11.13
C ALA A 426 -29.10 14.59 11.24
N SER A 427 -28.16 15.51 11.42
CA SER A 427 -28.44 16.95 11.46
C SER A 427 -28.13 17.59 10.11
N LEU A 428 -29.15 17.89 9.31
CA LEU A 428 -29.09 18.59 8.03
C LEU A 428 -29.51 20.06 8.14
N TYR A 429 -29.38 20.66 9.33
CA TYR A 429 -29.77 22.06 9.56
C TYR A 429 -29.10 22.99 8.54
N SER A 430 -29.89 23.78 7.81
CA SER A 430 -29.45 24.69 6.74
C SER A 430 -28.60 24.05 5.64
N ALA A 431 -28.69 22.74 5.41
CA ALA A 431 -28.03 22.09 4.29
C ALA A 431 -28.74 22.38 2.95
N ASN A 432 -27.98 22.41 1.85
CA ASN A 432 -28.51 22.57 0.50
C ASN A 432 -28.58 21.22 -0.22
N LEU A 433 -29.77 20.63 -0.33
CA LEU A 433 -30.05 19.40 -1.06
C LEU A 433 -30.86 19.65 -2.35
N SER A 434 -30.77 20.84 -2.94
CA SER A 434 -31.50 21.16 -4.18
C SER A 434 -31.20 20.15 -5.29
N GLY A 435 -32.24 19.60 -5.90
CA GLY A 435 -32.13 18.58 -6.95
C GLY A 435 -31.52 17.24 -6.51
N ALA A 436 -31.30 17.00 -5.22
CA ALA A 436 -30.73 15.75 -4.73
C ALA A 436 -31.71 14.57 -4.88
N ASN A 437 -31.17 13.36 -5.06
CA ASN A 437 -31.96 12.14 -5.10
C ASN A 437 -31.94 11.42 -3.74
N LEU A 438 -33.00 11.51 -2.95
CA LEU A 438 -33.21 10.82 -1.69
C LEU A 438 -34.24 9.68 -1.79
N ARG A 439 -34.48 9.12 -2.98
CA ARG A 439 -35.48 8.06 -3.16
C ARG A 439 -35.23 6.89 -2.21
N GLY A 440 -36.24 6.53 -1.42
CA GLY A 440 -36.17 5.43 -0.45
C GLY A 440 -35.22 5.66 0.72
N ALA A 441 -34.70 6.87 0.92
CA ALA A 441 -33.83 7.18 2.05
C ALA A 441 -34.59 7.14 3.39
N SER A 442 -33.89 6.81 4.47
CA SER A 442 -34.42 6.85 5.83
C SER A 442 -33.96 8.12 6.55
N LEU A 443 -34.87 9.07 6.76
CA LEU A 443 -34.68 10.33 7.48
C LEU A 443 -35.33 10.32 8.88
N TYR A 444 -35.55 9.14 9.46
CA TYR A 444 -36.12 8.99 10.80
C TYR A 444 -35.35 9.83 11.84
N SER A 445 -36.05 10.70 12.56
CA SER A 445 -35.50 11.65 13.54
C SER A 445 -34.44 12.62 13.00
N ALA A 446 -34.33 12.79 11.68
CA ALA A 446 -33.42 13.77 11.10
C ALA A 446 -33.93 15.21 11.35
N ASN A 447 -33.00 16.15 11.44
CA ASN A 447 -33.29 17.58 11.52
C ASN A 447 -32.96 18.25 10.18
N LEU A 448 -33.98 18.62 9.39
CA LEU A 448 -33.81 19.39 8.15
C LEU A 448 -34.26 20.85 8.28
N SER A 449 -34.36 21.38 9.49
CA SER A 449 -34.84 22.77 9.68
C SER A 449 -33.97 23.76 8.88
N GLY A 450 -34.63 24.59 8.08
CA GLY A 450 -33.98 25.55 7.18
C GLY A 450 -33.20 24.95 6.01
N ALA A 451 -33.29 23.64 5.76
CA ALA A 451 -32.66 23.02 4.60
C ALA A 451 -33.40 23.37 3.30
N ASN A 452 -32.66 23.39 2.19
CA ASN A 452 -33.22 23.55 0.84
C ASN A 452 -33.32 22.17 0.17
N LEU A 453 -34.53 21.70 -0.10
CA LEU A 453 -34.82 20.46 -0.86
C LEU A 453 -35.60 20.76 -2.15
N SER A 454 -35.49 21.98 -2.67
CA SER A 454 -36.16 22.36 -3.92
C SER A 454 -35.79 21.42 -5.07
N GLY A 455 -36.81 20.90 -5.77
CA GLY A 455 -36.62 19.92 -6.86
C GLY A 455 -36.02 18.57 -6.46
N ALA A 456 -35.86 18.28 -5.16
CA ALA A 456 -35.30 17.00 -4.72
C ALA A 456 -36.29 15.85 -4.90
N ASN A 457 -35.77 14.63 -5.11
CA ASN A 457 -36.57 13.41 -5.17
C ASN A 457 -36.55 12.67 -3.83
N LEU A 458 -37.63 12.75 -3.07
CA LEU A 458 -37.87 12.03 -1.81
C LEU A 458 -38.93 10.93 -1.94
N SER A 459 -39.21 10.45 -3.16
CA SER A 459 -40.20 9.40 -3.37
C SER A 459 -39.88 8.16 -2.52
N LEU A 460 -40.92 7.59 -1.88
CA LEU A 460 -40.80 6.43 -0.99
C LEU A 460 -39.88 6.61 0.23
N ALA A 461 -39.41 7.83 0.53
CA ALA A 461 -38.56 8.05 1.70
C ALA A 461 -39.36 7.90 3.01
N ASN A 462 -38.66 7.48 4.08
CA ASN A 462 -39.23 7.42 5.42
C ASN A 462 -38.78 8.64 6.24
N LEU A 463 -39.71 9.53 6.58
CA LEU A 463 -39.42 10.79 7.24
C LEU A 463 -40.06 10.91 8.64
N CYS A 464 -40.70 9.86 9.15
CA CYS A 464 -41.44 9.92 10.41
C CYS A 464 -40.61 9.40 11.59
N PRO A 465 -40.52 10.12 12.73
CA PRO A 465 -40.78 11.56 12.91
C PRO A 465 -39.58 12.38 12.41
N MET A 466 -39.79 13.56 11.83
CA MET A 466 -38.68 14.49 11.49
C MET A 466 -38.99 15.92 11.95
N ARG A 467 -37.93 16.72 12.09
CA ARG A 467 -38.02 18.16 12.37
C ARG A 467 -37.66 18.97 11.12
N VAL A 468 -38.61 19.73 10.59
CA VAL A 468 -38.47 20.43 9.30
C VAL A 468 -39.04 21.86 9.31
N SER A 469 -38.75 22.61 10.37
CA SER A 469 -39.20 24.00 10.47
C SER A 469 -38.55 24.87 9.39
N GLY A 470 -39.35 25.56 8.59
CA GLY A 470 -38.87 26.48 7.55
C GLY A 470 -38.07 25.79 6.43
N THR A 471 -38.29 24.50 6.20
CA THR A 471 -37.65 23.73 5.12
C THR A 471 -38.33 24.03 3.78
N ASP A 472 -37.54 24.20 2.72
CA ASP A 472 -38.03 24.42 1.36
C ASP A 472 -38.14 23.07 0.62
N PHE A 473 -39.35 22.64 0.30
CA PHE A 473 -39.67 21.46 -0.51
C PHE A 473 -40.29 21.84 -1.86
N SER A 474 -40.10 23.07 -2.32
CA SER A 474 -40.74 23.56 -3.55
C SER A 474 -40.35 22.70 -4.75
N ALA A 475 -41.35 22.29 -5.54
CA ALA A 475 -41.19 21.37 -6.68
C ALA A 475 -40.54 20.01 -6.36
N ALA A 476 -40.41 19.64 -5.07
CA ALA A 476 -39.88 18.34 -4.69
C ALA A 476 -40.87 17.20 -4.99
N ASN A 477 -40.34 16.00 -5.22
CA ASN A 477 -41.14 14.78 -5.36
C ASN A 477 -41.17 14.02 -4.02
N LEU A 478 -42.30 14.04 -3.34
CA LEU A 478 -42.58 13.32 -2.09
C LEU A 478 -43.64 12.21 -2.30
N SER A 479 -43.81 11.75 -3.54
CA SER A 479 -44.80 10.71 -3.86
C SER A 479 -44.55 9.43 -3.06
N GLY A 480 -45.62 8.93 -2.42
CA GLY A 480 -45.59 7.74 -1.57
C GLY A 480 -44.69 7.85 -0.32
N ALA A 481 -44.19 9.04 0.02
CA ALA A 481 -43.34 9.24 1.19
C ALA A 481 -44.14 9.10 2.51
N ASN A 482 -43.46 8.66 3.57
CA ASN A 482 -44.04 8.59 4.91
C ASN A 482 -43.68 9.83 5.75
N LEU A 483 -44.63 10.75 5.89
CA LEU A 483 -44.57 12.01 6.63
C LEU A 483 -45.44 12.01 7.90
N GLY A 484 -45.87 10.82 8.37
CA GLY A 484 -46.74 10.73 9.54
C GLY A 484 -46.12 11.42 10.76
N GLY A 485 -46.88 12.20 11.51
CA GLY A 485 -46.40 12.91 12.69
C GLY A 485 -45.27 13.94 12.44
N ALA A 486 -44.96 14.29 11.18
CA ALA A 486 -43.89 15.22 10.88
C ALA A 486 -44.24 16.65 11.32
N TYR A 487 -43.24 17.39 11.80
CA TYR A 487 -43.39 18.80 12.18
C TYR A 487 -43.09 19.71 10.98
N LEU A 488 -44.08 19.90 10.10
CA LEU A 488 -44.04 20.70 8.85
C LEU A 488 -44.37 22.19 9.05
N TYR A 489 -44.12 22.72 10.27
CA TYR A 489 -44.35 24.13 10.57
C TYR A 489 -43.57 25.06 9.64
N ARG A 490 -44.27 25.96 8.95
CA ARG A 490 -43.70 26.90 7.96
C ARG A 490 -42.92 26.24 6.81
N ALA A 491 -43.16 24.97 6.52
CA ALA A 491 -42.54 24.33 5.36
C ALA A 491 -43.11 24.92 4.05
N ASP A 492 -42.26 25.11 3.05
CA ASP A 492 -42.70 25.48 1.70
C ASP A 492 -42.93 24.21 0.86
N LEU A 493 -44.19 23.86 0.62
CA LEU A 493 -44.62 22.70 -0.16
C LEU A 493 -45.25 23.13 -1.50
N LYS A 494 -44.81 24.28 -2.03
CA LYS A 494 -45.31 24.80 -3.30
C LYS A 494 -44.96 23.88 -4.46
N ASP A 495 -45.93 23.57 -5.30
CA ASP A 495 -45.76 22.72 -6.50
C ASP A 495 -45.13 21.34 -6.19
N THR A 496 -45.18 20.89 -4.94
CA THR A 496 -44.65 19.61 -4.48
C THR A 496 -45.58 18.47 -4.90
N ASP A 497 -45.02 17.36 -5.38
CA ASP A 497 -45.77 16.11 -5.58
C ASP A 497 -45.87 15.34 -4.26
N LEU A 498 -47.04 15.39 -3.62
CA LEU A 498 -47.40 14.63 -2.41
C LEU A 498 -48.29 13.42 -2.75
N SER A 499 -48.38 13.02 -4.02
CA SER A 499 -49.31 11.97 -4.43
C SER A 499 -49.07 10.67 -3.65
N SER A 500 -50.14 10.11 -3.09
CA SER A 500 -50.11 8.92 -2.23
C SER A 500 -49.23 9.01 -0.97
N ALA A 501 -48.75 10.20 -0.58
CA ALA A 501 -47.97 10.38 0.65
C ALA A 501 -48.84 10.19 1.91
N ASN A 502 -48.22 9.75 3.00
CA ASN A 502 -48.87 9.64 4.31
C ASN A 502 -48.49 10.82 5.20
N LEU A 503 -49.42 11.76 5.44
CA LEU A 503 -49.25 12.92 6.34
C LEU A 503 -50.05 12.76 7.65
N THR A 504 -50.45 11.54 8.00
CA THR A 504 -51.29 11.31 9.19
C THR A 504 -50.62 11.83 10.47
N GLY A 505 -51.26 12.73 11.20
CA GLY A 505 -50.75 13.33 12.44
C GLY A 505 -49.72 14.45 12.23
N ALA A 506 -49.45 14.87 10.99
CA ALA A 506 -48.48 15.92 10.71
C ALA A 506 -49.00 17.31 11.14
N ASP A 507 -48.07 18.17 11.57
CA ASP A 507 -48.34 19.59 11.85
C ASP A 507 -47.98 20.44 10.64
N LEU A 508 -48.99 20.94 9.94
CA LEU A 508 -48.89 21.76 8.73
C LEU A 508 -49.15 23.24 9.03
N SER A 509 -49.04 23.67 10.29
CA SER A 509 -49.28 25.05 10.69
C SER A 509 -48.39 26.02 9.91
N SER A 510 -49.03 26.98 9.22
CA SER A 510 -48.35 27.95 8.35
C SER A 510 -47.55 27.36 7.17
N ALA A 511 -47.81 26.11 6.78
CA ALA A 511 -47.19 25.52 5.60
C ALA A 511 -47.82 26.05 4.30
N ASN A 512 -47.00 26.19 3.24
CA ASN A 512 -47.47 26.64 1.93
C ASN A 512 -47.77 25.45 1.01
N LEU A 513 -49.05 25.16 0.74
CA LEU A 513 -49.50 24.02 -0.08
C LEU A 513 -50.03 24.43 -1.47
N ASN A 514 -49.62 25.60 -1.96
CA ASN A 514 -50.06 26.13 -3.25
C ASN A 514 -49.51 25.28 -4.40
N GLY A 515 -50.37 24.85 -5.32
CA GLY A 515 -49.95 24.03 -6.47
C GLY A 515 -49.54 22.59 -6.16
N ALA A 516 -49.48 22.19 -4.88
CA ALA A 516 -49.14 20.82 -4.50
C ALA A 516 -50.14 19.80 -5.08
N ASP A 517 -49.61 18.71 -5.67
CA ASP A 517 -50.38 17.54 -6.06
C ASP A 517 -50.58 16.65 -4.84
N VAL A 518 -51.83 16.46 -4.43
CA VAL A 518 -52.20 15.72 -3.22
C VAL A 518 -53.08 14.51 -3.52
N LYS A 519 -53.07 14.04 -4.78
CA LYS A 519 -53.88 12.89 -5.19
C LYS A 519 -53.58 11.66 -4.34
N ASN A 520 -54.60 11.10 -3.69
CA ASN A 520 -54.51 9.96 -2.76
C ASN A 520 -53.63 10.18 -1.52
N ALA A 521 -53.19 11.41 -1.24
CA ALA A 521 -52.42 11.72 -0.04
C ALA A 521 -53.32 11.64 1.20
N ARG A 522 -52.81 11.10 2.32
CA ARG A 522 -53.57 10.88 3.56
C ARG A 522 -53.27 11.98 4.59
N PHE A 523 -54.30 12.70 5.04
CA PHE A 523 -54.25 13.82 5.99
C PHE A 523 -54.99 13.52 7.30
N GLY A 524 -55.01 12.27 7.79
CA GLY A 524 -55.69 11.95 9.05
C GLY A 524 -55.07 12.68 10.24
N TYR A 525 -55.86 13.19 11.20
CA TYR A 525 -55.38 13.81 12.45
C TYR A 525 -54.37 14.96 12.29
N ILE A 526 -54.42 15.70 11.19
CA ILE A 526 -53.50 16.83 10.93
C ILE A 526 -53.78 18.06 11.81
N VAL A 527 -52.73 18.86 12.03
CA VAL A 527 -52.80 20.17 12.71
C VAL A 527 -52.48 21.29 11.70
N GLY A 528 -53.09 22.47 11.88
CA GLY A 528 -52.65 23.69 11.19
C GLY A 528 -53.25 23.97 9.81
N ILE A 529 -54.24 23.19 9.36
CA ILE A 529 -55.02 23.45 8.14
C ILE A 529 -56.43 23.92 8.52
N ASP A 530 -56.86 25.03 7.95
CA ASP A 530 -58.23 25.52 8.06
C ASP A 530 -59.22 24.76 7.14
N GLU A 531 -60.53 24.87 7.42
CA GLU A 531 -61.56 24.16 6.66
C GLU A 531 -61.62 24.54 5.16
N SER A 532 -61.29 25.79 4.79
CA SER A 532 -61.24 26.20 3.37
C SER A 532 -60.11 25.49 2.63
N THR A 533 -58.93 25.44 3.26
CA THR A 533 -57.76 24.75 2.72
C THR A 533 -58.02 23.24 2.62
N LYS A 534 -58.64 22.63 3.64
CA LYS A 534 -59.07 21.22 3.63
C LYS A 534 -59.99 20.89 2.46
N LEU A 535 -61.05 21.67 2.24
CA LEU A 535 -61.97 21.46 1.11
C LEU A 535 -61.27 21.57 -0.25
N LYS A 536 -60.31 22.50 -0.40
CA LYS A 536 -59.48 22.62 -1.62
C LYS A 536 -58.57 21.39 -1.82
N LEU A 537 -58.06 20.79 -0.75
CA LEU A 537 -57.23 19.59 -0.81
C LEU A 537 -58.07 18.35 -1.19
N ILE A 538 -59.26 18.20 -0.62
CA ILE A 538 -60.20 17.11 -0.97
C ILE A 538 -60.56 17.17 -2.46
N LYS A 539 -60.86 18.36 -3.01
CA LYS A 539 -61.13 18.55 -4.44
C LYS A 539 -59.95 18.16 -5.34
N ARG A 540 -58.73 18.21 -4.81
CA ARG A 540 -57.49 17.77 -5.49
C ARG A 540 -57.18 16.28 -5.27
N GLY A 541 -58.07 15.54 -4.59
CA GLY A 541 -57.94 14.09 -4.39
C GLY A 541 -57.29 13.67 -3.07
N ALA A 542 -57.12 14.58 -2.10
CA ALA A 542 -56.64 14.23 -0.77
C ALA A 542 -57.69 13.43 0.02
N ILE A 543 -57.21 12.53 0.88
CA ILE A 543 -58.00 11.66 1.77
C ILE A 543 -57.83 12.20 3.20
N PHE A 544 -58.93 12.63 3.83
CA PHE A 544 -58.94 13.16 5.21
C PHE A 544 -59.52 12.15 6.20
#